data_AF-A0A0D2WGA2-F1
#
_entry.id   AF-A0A0D2WGA2-F1
#
_cell.length_a   1.000
_cell.length_b   1.000
_cell.length_c   1.000
_cell.angle_alpha   90.00
_cell.angle_beta   90.00
_cell.angle_gamma   90.00
#
_symmetry.space_group_name_H-M   'P 1'
#
loop_
_entity.id
_entity.type
_entity.pdbx_description
1 polymer ?
#
loop_
_entity_poly.entity_id
_entity_poly.type
_entity_poly.pdbx_seq_one_letter_code
_entity_poly.pdbx_strand_id
1 'polypeptide(L)'
;MLMWLVLDCNQIGDEGAQTIAQVLEANETLLSILRLEQNQIGAAGALALGEALEVNTSLTRLELFDNQIGDVGAEAIAEALTVNQTLTCLTLGKNKIGIVGAQAIASALELNTTVAELHLQFNQLGNAGAKVLAEALKVNASLTELNLCDNQIGDVGAQAIAEALTVNTTLDNLNLPDNWISEAGVQMIEQARTVNNKTDVFMDDQINPLAFSLYVRLATAEDIQAVLRLLTRGAELEDDLEDDLEDDLAPLRALPALPANITERIMDEAHYWQGIHCSQRQQFNEDRRVRALKVTVPWMIDGGSIRVKAIQVLREKNKFRTARSGSADDNGLTLIVEDEYGALRHEVVVPSTFVDSVTELVTLFPASHPSLQELHAGWQVRVRPRKSDRDAPFRSLYIGYT
;
A
#
# COMPACT_ATOMS: atom_id res chain seq x y z
N MET A 1 -14.70 8.52 -38.97
CA MET A 1 -13.34 8.05 -38.68
C MET A 1 -13.12 8.26 -37.19
N LEU A 2 -13.09 7.19 -36.40
CA LEU A 2 -12.94 7.27 -34.94
C LEU A 2 -11.47 7.56 -34.63
N MET A 3 -11.21 8.63 -33.88
CA MET A 3 -9.87 9.03 -33.46
C MET A 3 -9.61 8.61 -32.01
N TRP A 4 -10.67 8.36 -31.24
CA TRP A 4 -10.60 7.94 -29.85
C TRP A 4 -11.70 6.92 -29.55
N LEU A 5 -11.42 5.97 -28.66
CA LEU A 5 -12.34 4.94 -28.19
C LEU A 5 -12.23 4.87 -26.67
N VAL A 6 -13.35 5.09 -25.98
CA VAL A 6 -13.43 5.03 -24.51
C VAL A 6 -14.34 3.87 -24.11
N LEU A 7 -13.75 2.91 -23.40
CA LEU A 7 -14.40 1.69 -22.94
C LEU A 7 -14.16 1.47 -21.44
N ASP A 8 -13.98 2.55 -20.69
CA ASP A 8 -13.77 2.50 -19.24
C ASP A 8 -14.98 1.89 -18.51
N CYS A 9 -14.74 1.14 -17.44
CA CYS A 9 -15.78 0.58 -16.56
C CYS A 9 -16.76 -0.41 -17.23
N ASN A 10 -16.35 -1.16 -18.25
CA ASN A 10 -17.22 -2.06 -19.03
C ASN A 10 -17.06 -3.55 -18.71
N GLN A 11 -16.33 -3.91 -17.65
CA GLN A 11 -16.06 -5.31 -17.28
C GLN A 11 -15.41 -6.12 -18.42
N ILE A 12 -14.63 -5.45 -19.27
CA ILE A 12 -13.91 -6.09 -20.37
C ILE A 12 -12.83 -7.00 -19.78
N GLY A 13 -12.94 -8.31 -20.05
CA GLY A 13 -11.91 -9.29 -19.73
C GLY A 13 -10.94 -9.54 -20.90
N ASP A 14 -10.09 -10.56 -20.77
CA ASP A 14 -9.07 -10.90 -21.77
C ASP A 14 -9.63 -11.14 -23.17
N GLU A 15 -10.76 -11.83 -23.31
CA GLU A 15 -11.40 -12.08 -24.62
C GLU A 15 -11.83 -10.77 -25.32
N GLY A 16 -12.32 -9.81 -24.53
CA GLY A 16 -12.68 -8.50 -25.06
C GLY A 16 -11.45 -7.69 -25.46
N ALA A 17 -10.37 -7.73 -24.66
CA ALA A 17 -9.09 -7.12 -25.02
C ALA A 17 -8.49 -7.73 -26.29
N GLN A 18 -8.57 -9.06 -26.47
CA GLN A 18 -8.16 -9.75 -27.69
C GLN A 18 -8.96 -9.28 -28.92
N THR A 19 -10.27 -9.09 -28.78
CA THR A 19 -11.10 -8.57 -29.87
C THR A 19 -10.69 -7.14 -30.24
N ILE A 20 -10.35 -6.31 -29.25
CA ILE A 20 -9.85 -4.96 -29.48
C ILE A 20 -8.47 -4.98 -30.14
N ALA A 21 -7.59 -5.89 -29.70
CA ALA A 21 -6.25 -6.09 -30.29
C ALA A 21 -6.34 -6.41 -31.79
N GLN A 22 -7.25 -7.29 -32.20
CA GLN A 22 -7.48 -7.60 -33.63
C GLN A 22 -7.86 -6.35 -34.46
N VAL A 23 -8.63 -5.42 -33.86
CA VAL A 23 -9.00 -4.15 -34.52
C VAL A 23 -7.78 -3.21 -34.62
N LEU A 24 -6.91 -3.21 -33.61
CA LEU A 24 -5.67 -2.43 -33.62
C LEU A 24 -4.66 -2.98 -34.63
N GLU A 25 -4.50 -4.30 -34.72
CA GLU A 25 -3.61 -4.99 -35.68
C GLU A 25 -3.99 -4.69 -37.12
N ALA A 26 -5.29 -4.70 -37.42
CA ALA A 26 -5.79 -4.43 -38.75
C ALA A 26 -5.35 -3.04 -39.27
N ASN A 27 -5.03 -2.09 -38.37
CA ASN A 27 -4.61 -0.72 -38.71
C ASN A 27 -5.58 0.00 -39.67
N GLU A 28 -6.81 -0.47 -39.81
CA GLU A 28 -7.83 0.12 -40.69
C GLU A 28 -8.47 1.37 -40.08
N THR A 29 -8.21 1.61 -38.80
CA THR A 29 -8.73 2.75 -38.06
C THR A 29 -7.60 3.75 -37.76
N LEU A 30 -7.90 5.05 -37.79
CA LEU A 30 -6.98 6.09 -37.30
C LEU A 30 -7.14 6.30 -35.78
N LEU A 31 -7.29 5.20 -35.05
CA LEU A 31 -7.53 5.25 -33.61
C LEU A 31 -6.24 5.67 -32.89
N SER A 32 -6.19 6.89 -32.39
CA SER A 32 -5.01 7.44 -31.72
C SER A 32 -5.06 7.35 -30.20
N ILE A 33 -6.26 7.20 -29.62
CA ILE A 33 -6.47 7.11 -28.17
C ILE A 33 -7.39 5.93 -27.86
N LEU A 34 -6.93 5.02 -26.99
CA LEU A 34 -7.71 3.91 -26.47
C LEU A 34 -7.73 3.97 -24.94
N ARG A 35 -8.93 4.11 -24.36
CA ARG A 35 -9.15 4.06 -22.91
C ARG A 35 -9.88 2.78 -22.52
N LEU A 36 -9.24 2.01 -21.64
CA LEU A 36 -9.70 0.72 -21.12
C LEU A 36 -9.59 0.67 -19.59
N GLU A 37 -9.73 1.82 -18.93
CA GLU A 37 -9.56 1.93 -17.49
C GLU A 37 -10.68 1.20 -16.71
N GLN A 38 -10.39 0.69 -15.52
CA GLN A 38 -11.37 0.06 -14.63
C GLN A 38 -12.10 -1.13 -15.28
N ASN A 39 -11.34 -2.01 -15.94
CA ASN A 39 -11.84 -3.24 -16.54
C ASN A 39 -11.24 -4.48 -15.83
N GLN A 40 -11.32 -5.65 -16.47
CA GLN A 40 -10.85 -6.93 -15.92
C GLN A 40 -9.79 -7.56 -16.83
N ILE A 41 -9.00 -6.73 -17.52
CA ILE A 41 -7.96 -7.18 -18.45
C ILE A 41 -6.82 -7.78 -17.63
N GLY A 42 -6.55 -9.05 -17.82
CA GLY A 42 -5.45 -9.80 -17.24
C GLY A 42 -4.22 -9.85 -18.14
N ALA A 43 -3.29 -10.73 -17.80
CA ALA A 43 -2.05 -10.91 -18.55
C ALA A 43 -2.29 -11.35 -20.01
N ALA A 44 -3.31 -12.18 -20.28
CA ALA A 44 -3.57 -12.66 -21.64
C ALA A 44 -4.17 -11.57 -22.54
N GLY A 45 -5.02 -10.70 -22.01
CA GLY A 45 -5.51 -9.52 -22.73
C GLY A 45 -4.40 -8.48 -22.95
N ALA A 46 -3.53 -8.27 -21.96
CA ALA A 46 -2.37 -7.41 -22.10
C ALA A 46 -1.36 -7.92 -23.15
N LEU A 47 -1.16 -9.24 -23.21
CA LEU A 47 -0.35 -9.87 -24.25
C LEU A 47 -0.89 -9.57 -25.64
N ALA A 48 -2.19 -9.79 -25.87
CA ALA A 48 -2.81 -9.49 -27.16
C ALA A 48 -2.71 -7.99 -27.52
N LEU A 49 -2.90 -7.10 -26.55
CA LEU A 49 -2.69 -5.66 -26.77
C LEU A 49 -1.23 -5.34 -27.09
N GLY A 50 -0.26 -6.01 -26.46
CA GLY A 50 1.17 -5.90 -26.76
C GLY A 50 1.48 -6.32 -28.19
N GLU A 51 1.06 -7.52 -28.60
CA GLU A 51 1.22 -8.03 -29.98
C GLU A 51 0.62 -7.05 -31.01
N ALA A 52 -0.56 -6.48 -30.71
CA ALA A 52 -1.16 -5.47 -31.56
C ALA A 52 -0.36 -4.17 -31.63
N LEU A 53 0.25 -3.73 -30.52
CA LEU A 53 1.10 -2.54 -30.48
C LEU A 53 2.38 -2.69 -31.32
N GLU A 54 2.91 -3.90 -31.51
CA GLU A 54 4.11 -4.11 -32.35
C GLU A 54 3.89 -3.68 -33.80
N VAL A 55 2.67 -3.88 -34.31
CA VAL A 55 2.29 -3.56 -35.70
C VAL A 55 1.46 -2.29 -35.81
N ASN A 56 0.85 -1.82 -34.72
CA ASN A 56 0.01 -0.64 -34.75
C ASN A 56 0.84 0.64 -34.90
N THR A 57 0.47 1.48 -35.87
CA THR A 57 1.21 2.71 -36.20
C THR A 57 0.40 3.99 -36.00
N SER A 58 -0.78 3.88 -35.38
CA SER A 58 -1.70 5.01 -35.20
C SER A 58 -1.95 5.36 -33.74
N LEU A 59 -1.83 4.39 -32.82
CA LEU A 59 -2.12 4.56 -31.42
C LEU A 59 -1.00 5.34 -30.73
N THR A 60 -1.38 6.48 -30.16
CA THR A 60 -0.50 7.41 -29.45
C THR A 60 -0.70 7.40 -27.94
N ARG A 61 -1.85 6.90 -27.46
CA ARG A 61 -2.23 6.87 -26.05
C ARG A 61 -3.01 5.60 -25.74
N LEU A 62 -2.52 4.84 -24.77
CA LEU A 62 -3.14 3.62 -24.27
C LEU A 62 -3.31 3.74 -22.75
N GLU A 63 -4.57 3.74 -22.30
CA GLU A 63 -4.90 3.90 -20.88
C GLU A 63 -5.49 2.60 -20.32
N LEU A 64 -4.77 1.97 -19.38
CA LEU A 64 -5.09 0.66 -18.81
C LEU A 64 -5.16 0.70 -17.27
N PHE A 65 -5.35 1.89 -16.68
CA PHE A 65 -5.45 2.05 -15.23
C PHE A 65 -6.50 1.13 -14.60
N ASP A 66 -6.21 0.54 -13.44
CA ASP A 66 -7.13 -0.32 -12.67
C ASP A 66 -7.63 -1.55 -13.45
N ASN A 67 -6.68 -2.41 -13.83
CA ASN A 67 -6.91 -3.71 -14.44
C ASN A 67 -6.16 -4.80 -13.65
N GLN A 68 -5.91 -5.97 -14.25
CA GLN A 68 -5.30 -7.14 -13.61
C GLN A 68 -4.07 -7.65 -14.40
N ILE A 69 -3.36 -6.74 -15.06
CA ILE A 69 -2.28 -7.05 -16.02
C ILE A 69 -1.15 -7.89 -15.40
N GLY A 70 -0.72 -7.56 -14.18
CA GLY A 70 0.38 -8.23 -13.49
C GLY A 70 1.73 -8.11 -14.20
N ASP A 71 2.73 -8.84 -13.71
CA ASP A 71 4.10 -8.80 -14.27
C ASP A 71 4.16 -9.35 -15.70
N VAL A 72 3.48 -10.47 -15.97
CA VAL A 72 3.50 -11.13 -17.29
C VAL A 72 2.88 -10.22 -18.36
N GLY A 73 1.78 -9.56 -18.05
CA GLY A 73 1.17 -8.62 -19.00
C GLY A 73 2.02 -7.36 -19.20
N ALA A 74 2.70 -6.88 -18.15
CA ALA A 74 3.62 -5.75 -18.25
C ALA A 74 4.85 -6.09 -19.10
N GLU A 75 5.37 -7.32 -19.02
CA GLU A 75 6.45 -7.83 -19.86
C GLU A 75 6.06 -7.82 -21.34
N ALA A 76 4.86 -8.30 -21.68
CA ALA A 76 4.38 -8.28 -23.07
C ALA A 76 4.21 -6.86 -23.63
N ILE A 77 3.69 -5.93 -22.82
CA ILE A 77 3.61 -4.52 -23.21
C ILE A 77 5.02 -3.93 -23.38
N ALA A 78 5.95 -4.27 -22.49
CA ALA A 78 7.33 -3.80 -22.58
C ALA A 78 8.05 -4.31 -23.84
N GLU A 79 7.86 -5.59 -24.21
CA GLU A 79 8.39 -6.15 -25.45
C GLU A 79 7.90 -5.34 -26.66
N ALA A 80 6.60 -5.05 -26.71
CA ALA A 80 6.01 -4.23 -27.77
C ALA A 80 6.57 -2.79 -27.82
N LEU A 81 6.86 -2.18 -26.66
CA LEU A 81 7.48 -0.85 -26.58
C LEU A 81 8.90 -0.81 -27.16
N THR A 82 9.62 -1.93 -27.24
CA THR A 82 10.96 -1.95 -27.85
C THR A 82 10.91 -1.65 -29.36
N VAL A 83 9.80 -1.97 -30.02
CA VAL A 83 9.61 -1.80 -31.47
C VAL A 83 8.61 -0.69 -31.80
N ASN A 84 7.59 -0.46 -30.97
CA ASN A 84 6.60 0.56 -31.21
C ASN A 84 7.20 1.97 -31.09
N GLN A 85 7.04 2.79 -32.14
CA GLN A 85 7.54 4.16 -32.21
C GLN A 85 6.42 5.19 -32.36
N THR A 86 5.21 4.87 -31.88
CA THR A 86 4.03 5.75 -32.01
C THR A 86 3.40 6.08 -30.67
N LEU A 87 3.50 5.18 -29.70
CA LEU A 87 2.91 5.36 -28.39
C LEU A 87 3.70 6.42 -27.60
N THR A 88 2.99 7.45 -27.16
CA THR A 88 3.54 8.58 -26.40
C THR A 88 3.09 8.59 -24.94
N CYS A 89 1.92 8.00 -24.65
CA CYS A 89 1.37 7.91 -23.30
C CYS A 89 0.87 6.50 -22.99
N LEU A 90 1.31 5.98 -21.85
CA LEU A 90 0.92 4.67 -21.33
C LEU A 90 0.55 4.76 -19.86
N THR A 91 -0.67 4.35 -19.52
CA THR A 91 -1.11 4.22 -18.11
C THR A 91 -1.27 2.77 -17.69
N LEU A 92 -0.51 2.38 -16.67
CA LEU A 92 -0.44 1.04 -16.09
C LEU A 92 -0.62 1.07 -14.57
N GLY A 93 -1.17 2.16 -14.04
CA GLY A 93 -1.41 2.29 -12.60
C GLY A 93 -2.45 1.27 -12.11
N LYS A 94 -2.32 0.82 -10.85
CA LYS A 94 -3.23 -0.13 -10.21
C LYS A 94 -3.42 -1.43 -10.99
N ASN A 95 -2.31 -2.06 -11.40
CA ASN A 95 -2.30 -3.28 -12.22
C ASN A 95 -1.61 -4.48 -11.58
N LYS A 96 -1.21 -4.38 -10.30
CA LYS A 96 -0.44 -5.42 -9.59
C LYS A 96 0.90 -5.73 -10.27
N ILE A 97 1.52 -4.72 -10.86
CA ILE A 97 2.85 -4.81 -11.43
C ILE A 97 3.85 -4.77 -10.26
N GLY A 98 4.69 -5.78 -10.18
CA GLY A 98 5.76 -5.92 -9.20
C GLY A 98 7.12 -5.57 -9.81
N ILE A 99 8.16 -6.11 -9.19
CA ILE A 99 9.55 -5.84 -9.57
C ILE A 99 9.87 -6.38 -10.97
N VAL A 100 9.32 -7.54 -11.34
CA VAL A 100 9.60 -8.19 -12.63
C VAL A 100 9.03 -7.36 -13.78
N GLY A 101 7.76 -6.92 -13.68
CA GLY A 101 7.17 -6.07 -14.70
C GLY A 101 7.85 -4.69 -14.79
N ALA A 102 8.26 -4.08 -13.67
CA ALA A 102 9.03 -2.85 -13.71
C ALA A 102 10.42 -3.02 -14.36
N GLN A 103 11.08 -4.16 -14.16
CA GLN A 103 12.34 -4.47 -14.84
C GLN A 103 12.15 -4.55 -16.36
N ALA A 104 11.08 -5.21 -16.82
CA ALA A 104 10.77 -5.30 -18.25
C ALA A 104 10.49 -3.91 -18.84
N ILE A 105 9.64 -3.11 -18.18
CA ILE A 105 9.34 -1.73 -18.60
C ILE A 105 10.61 -0.87 -18.63
N ALA A 106 11.45 -0.96 -17.60
CA ALA A 106 12.72 -0.23 -17.55
C ALA A 106 13.63 -0.57 -18.74
N SER A 107 13.80 -1.87 -19.03
CA SER A 107 14.60 -2.32 -20.18
C SER A 107 14.01 -1.84 -21.51
N ALA A 108 12.69 -1.77 -21.65
CA ALA A 108 12.06 -1.20 -22.83
C ALA A 108 12.29 0.30 -22.97
N LEU A 109 12.26 1.06 -21.86
CA LEU A 109 12.54 2.50 -21.85
C LEU A 109 13.98 2.85 -22.24
N GLU A 110 14.95 1.95 -22.03
CA GLU A 110 16.33 2.18 -22.51
C GLU A 110 16.41 2.24 -24.05
N LEU A 111 15.47 1.59 -24.76
CA LEU A 111 15.42 1.50 -26.22
C LEU A 111 14.36 2.41 -26.84
N ASN A 112 13.22 2.57 -26.15
CA ASN A 112 12.10 3.35 -26.65
C ASN A 112 12.42 4.85 -26.59
N THR A 113 12.11 5.55 -27.68
CA THR A 113 12.38 7.01 -27.82
C THR A 113 11.11 7.84 -28.01
N THR A 114 9.93 7.26 -27.77
CA THR A 114 8.64 7.86 -28.13
C THR A 114 7.69 8.01 -26.96
N VAL A 115 7.74 7.11 -25.97
CA VAL A 115 6.98 7.23 -24.73
C VAL A 115 7.49 8.45 -23.96
N ALA A 116 6.58 9.41 -23.77
CA ALA A 116 6.80 10.67 -23.07
C ALA A 116 6.11 10.70 -21.69
N GLU A 117 4.98 10.00 -21.56
CA GLU A 117 4.19 9.92 -20.32
C GLU A 117 4.03 8.45 -19.89
N LEU A 118 4.51 8.11 -18.69
CA LEU A 118 4.36 6.77 -18.12
C LEU A 118 3.79 6.84 -16.70
N HIS A 119 2.66 6.17 -16.51
CA HIS A 119 1.93 6.17 -15.24
C HIS A 119 1.90 4.78 -14.61
N LEU A 120 2.63 4.58 -13.51
CA LEU A 120 2.79 3.32 -12.79
C LEU A 120 2.28 3.38 -11.34
N GLN A 121 1.48 4.37 -10.98
CA GLN A 121 0.98 4.57 -9.62
C GLN A 121 0.17 3.37 -9.08
N PHE A 122 0.06 3.21 -7.76
CA PHE A 122 -0.71 2.14 -7.11
C PHE A 122 -0.25 0.72 -7.50
N ASN A 123 1.05 0.53 -7.69
CA ASN A 123 1.66 -0.78 -7.91
C ASN A 123 2.56 -1.15 -6.71
N GLN A 124 3.30 -2.26 -6.80
CA GLN A 124 4.12 -2.77 -5.68
C GLN A 124 5.59 -2.88 -6.09
N LEU A 125 6.09 -1.81 -6.70
CA LEU A 125 7.44 -1.80 -7.29
C LEU A 125 8.54 -1.87 -6.22
N GLY A 126 8.34 -1.18 -5.09
CA GLY A 126 9.31 -1.07 -4.02
C GLY A 126 10.64 -0.44 -4.45
N ASN A 127 11.65 -0.55 -3.59
CA ASN A 127 12.99 -0.03 -3.86
C ASN A 127 13.65 -0.67 -5.10
N ALA A 128 13.42 -1.96 -5.32
CA ALA A 128 14.02 -2.68 -6.44
C ALA A 128 13.44 -2.20 -7.79
N GLY A 129 12.11 -2.06 -7.89
CA GLY A 129 11.47 -1.51 -9.08
C GLY A 129 11.85 -0.05 -9.33
N ALA A 130 11.94 0.77 -8.28
CA ALA A 130 12.41 2.16 -8.40
C ALA A 130 13.85 2.25 -8.91
N LYS A 131 14.74 1.36 -8.43
CA LYS A 131 16.14 1.34 -8.86
C LYS A 131 16.29 1.01 -10.35
N VAL A 132 15.55 0.03 -10.85
CA VAL A 132 15.67 -0.38 -12.27
C VAL A 132 15.11 0.70 -13.20
N LEU A 133 14.00 1.35 -12.81
CA LEU A 133 13.48 2.51 -13.52
C LEU A 133 14.47 3.69 -13.49
N ALA A 134 15.13 3.91 -12.35
CA ALA A 134 16.16 4.95 -12.24
C ALA A 134 17.36 4.71 -13.16
N GLU A 135 17.83 3.47 -13.31
CA GLU A 135 18.89 3.16 -14.29
C GLU A 135 18.43 3.45 -15.72
N ALA A 136 17.20 3.08 -16.10
CA ALA A 136 16.66 3.39 -17.41
C ALA A 136 16.54 4.91 -17.64
N LEU A 137 16.14 5.68 -16.62
CA LEU A 137 16.09 7.15 -16.69
C LEU A 137 17.45 7.78 -16.95
N LYS A 138 18.58 7.17 -16.57
CA LYS A 138 19.91 7.75 -16.86
C LYS A 138 20.20 7.84 -18.36
N VAL A 139 19.60 6.97 -19.16
CA VAL A 139 19.84 6.88 -20.61
C VAL A 139 18.63 7.29 -21.46
N ASN A 140 17.41 7.14 -20.92
CA ASN A 140 16.20 7.50 -21.66
C ASN A 140 16.13 9.01 -21.91
N ALA A 141 15.86 9.36 -23.16
CA ALA A 141 15.82 10.75 -23.64
C ALA A 141 14.45 11.17 -24.18
N SER A 142 13.39 10.40 -23.93
CA SER A 142 12.03 10.69 -24.39
C SER A 142 11.03 10.96 -23.27
N LEU A 143 11.21 10.34 -22.10
CA LEU A 143 10.25 10.39 -21.01
C LEU A 143 10.30 11.75 -20.31
N THR A 144 9.18 12.46 -20.35
CA THR A 144 8.98 13.78 -19.73
C THR A 144 8.14 13.71 -18.47
N GLU A 145 7.28 12.69 -18.33
CA GLU A 145 6.45 12.50 -17.13
C GLU A 145 6.49 11.04 -16.65
N LEU A 146 6.80 10.87 -15.36
CA LEU A 146 6.77 9.58 -14.69
C LEU A 146 5.96 9.68 -13.40
N ASN A 147 4.93 8.84 -13.27
CA ASN A 147 4.13 8.75 -12.05
C ASN A 147 4.38 7.44 -11.30
N LEU A 148 4.96 7.54 -10.11
CA LEU A 148 5.27 6.46 -9.18
C LEU A 148 4.54 6.60 -7.84
N CYS A 149 3.44 7.36 -7.79
CA CYS A 149 2.62 7.49 -6.58
C CYS A 149 2.21 6.12 -6.00
N ASP A 150 2.25 5.96 -4.68
CA ASP A 150 1.86 4.72 -3.96
C ASP A 150 2.49 3.44 -4.55
N ASN A 151 3.82 3.34 -4.44
CA ASN A 151 4.61 2.21 -4.94
C ASN A 151 5.55 1.59 -3.90
N GLN A 152 5.40 1.95 -2.63
CA GLN A 152 6.20 1.41 -1.51
C GLN A 152 7.71 1.71 -1.67
N ILE A 153 8.06 2.82 -2.33
CA ILE A 153 9.44 3.23 -2.56
C ILE A 153 9.99 3.86 -1.28
N GLY A 154 11.06 3.31 -0.72
CA GLY A 154 11.76 3.87 0.43
C GLY A 154 13.03 4.65 0.07
N ASP A 155 13.83 4.97 1.07
CA ASP A 155 15.05 5.79 0.92
C ASP A 155 16.05 5.20 -0.09
N VAL A 156 16.16 3.88 -0.18
CA VAL A 156 17.06 3.22 -1.14
C VAL A 156 16.60 3.47 -2.58
N GLY A 157 15.30 3.39 -2.85
CA GLY A 157 14.75 3.72 -4.16
C GLY A 157 14.83 5.22 -4.46
N ALA A 158 14.58 6.07 -3.45
CA ALA A 158 14.74 7.52 -3.57
C ALA A 158 16.19 7.92 -3.88
N GLN A 159 17.18 7.26 -3.30
CA GLN A 159 18.60 7.47 -3.61
C GLN A 159 18.88 7.14 -5.09
N ALA A 160 18.42 5.98 -5.58
CA ALA A 160 18.64 5.60 -6.98
C ALA A 160 18.00 6.61 -7.95
N ILE A 161 16.78 7.04 -7.65
CA ILE A 161 16.09 8.10 -8.39
C ILE A 161 16.91 9.40 -8.35
N ALA A 162 17.38 9.82 -7.18
CA ALA A 162 18.20 11.02 -7.04
C ALA A 162 19.47 10.96 -7.92
N GLU A 163 20.17 9.83 -7.93
CA GLU A 163 21.33 9.61 -8.79
C GLU A 163 20.95 9.74 -10.28
N ALA A 164 19.81 9.20 -10.71
CA ALA A 164 19.34 9.35 -12.08
C ALA A 164 18.99 10.80 -12.44
N LEU A 165 18.36 11.54 -11.53
CA LEU A 165 18.01 12.95 -11.74
C LEU A 165 19.24 13.83 -11.92
N THR A 166 20.40 13.48 -11.35
CA THR A 166 21.64 14.27 -11.57
C THR A 166 22.12 14.28 -13.02
N VAL A 167 21.74 13.27 -13.82
CA VAL A 167 22.21 13.11 -15.22
C VAL A 167 21.08 13.19 -16.25
N ASN A 168 19.84 12.85 -15.89
CA ASN A 168 18.71 12.92 -16.80
C ASN A 168 18.33 14.38 -17.07
N THR A 169 18.28 14.76 -18.35
CA THR A 169 17.97 16.15 -18.77
C THR A 169 16.63 16.27 -19.52
N THR A 170 15.80 15.22 -19.46
CA THR A 170 14.57 15.10 -20.24
C THR A 170 13.32 15.15 -19.36
N LEU A 171 13.34 14.45 -18.22
CA LEU A 171 12.20 14.29 -17.34
C LEU A 171 11.80 15.63 -16.73
N ASP A 172 10.60 16.10 -17.05
CA ASP A 172 10.02 17.34 -16.53
C ASP A 172 9.31 17.08 -15.20
N ASN A 173 8.51 16.02 -15.10
CA ASN A 173 7.66 15.75 -13.94
C ASN A 173 7.90 14.36 -13.36
N LEU A 174 8.15 14.29 -12.06
CA LEU A 174 8.24 13.04 -11.30
C LEU A 174 7.28 13.07 -10.10
N ASN A 175 6.30 12.19 -10.11
CA ASN A 175 5.35 12.04 -8.99
C ASN A 175 5.76 10.85 -8.10
N LEU A 176 6.06 11.13 -6.84
CA LEU A 176 6.39 10.17 -5.78
C LEU A 176 5.49 10.22 -4.53
N PRO A 177 4.28 10.83 -4.50
CA PRO A 177 3.50 10.87 -3.28
C PRO A 177 3.08 9.47 -2.79
N ASP A 178 2.69 9.38 -1.52
CA ASP A 178 2.20 8.13 -0.89
C ASP A 178 3.22 6.96 -0.93
N ASN A 179 4.51 7.26 -1.05
CA ASN A 179 5.60 6.27 -0.93
C ASN A 179 6.16 6.22 0.49
N TRP A 180 7.24 5.47 0.71
CA TRP A 180 7.87 5.25 2.01
C TRP A 180 9.17 6.03 2.20
N ILE A 181 9.27 7.19 1.55
CA ILE A 181 10.50 8.01 1.52
C ILE A 181 10.57 8.81 2.82
N SER A 182 11.63 8.58 3.59
CA SER A 182 11.88 9.32 4.82
C SER A 182 12.49 10.69 4.52
N GLU A 183 12.72 11.48 5.57
CA GLU A 183 13.42 12.76 5.45
C GLU A 183 14.82 12.60 4.83
N ALA A 184 15.48 11.46 5.06
CA ALA A 184 16.78 11.18 4.44
C ALA A 184 16.66 11.02 2.92
N GLY A 185 15.68 10.25 2.43
CA GLY A 185 15.46 10.08 0.99
C GLY A 185 15.01 11.38 0.31
N VAL A 186 14.17 12.19 0.96
CA VAL A 186 13.79 13.53 0.47
C VAL A 186 15.03 14.41 0.34
N GLN A 187 15.92 14.44 1.34
CA GLN A 187 17.15 15.21 1.27
C GLN A 187 18.07 14.76 0.11
N MET A 188 18.13 13.46 -0.20
CA MET A 188 18.91 12.95 -1.34
C MET A 188 18.36 13.49 -2.67
N ILE A 189 17.03 13.44 -2.86
CA ILE A 189 16.38 13.97 -4.06
C ILE A 189 16.59 15.49 -4.17
N GLU A 190 16.39 16.24 -3.08
CA GLU A 190 16.59 17.69 -3.08
C GLU A 190 18.06 18.06 -3.36
N GLN A 191 19.03 17.30 -2.83
CA GLN A 191 20.44 17.48 -3.17
C GLN A 191 20.71 17.25 -4.66
N ALA A 192 20.14 16.19 -5.26
CA ALA A 192 20.26 15.95 -6.69
C ALA A 192 19.68 17.12 -7.51
N ARG A 193 18.57 17.71 -7.07
CA ARG A 193 17.94 18.88 -7.72
C ARG A 193 18.80 20.13 -7.68
N THR A 194 19.70 20.27 -6.70
CA THR A 194 20.70 21.35 -6.69
C THR A 194 21.76 21.19 -7.77
N VAL A 195 22.04 19.96 -8.20
CA VAL A 195 22.96 19.64 -9.30
C VAL A 195 22.26 19.78 -10.65
N ASN A 196 21.03 19.29 -10.74
CA ASN A 196 20.21 19.35 -11.94
C ASN A 196 18.74 19.67 -11.57
N ASN A 197 18.29 20.87 -11.91
CA ASN A 197 16.95 21.36 -11.59
C ASN A 197 15.94 21.15 -12.73
N LYS A 198 16.23 20.27 -13.69
CA LYS A 198 15.35 19.97 -14.83
C LYS A 198 13.98 19.43 -14.38
N THR A 199 13.96 18.57 -13.38
CA THR A 199 12.76 17.83 -12.97
C THR A 199 12.06 18.47 -11.78
N ASP A 200 10.76 18.70 -11.93
CA ASP A 200 9.84 18.98 -10.85
C ASP A 200 9.45 17.67 -10.17
N VAL A 201 9.74 17.56 -8.87
CA VAL A 201 9.51 16.34 -8.09
C VAL A 201 8.45 16.59 -7.02
N PHE A 202 7.39 15.79 -7.03
CA PHE A 202 6.30 15.85 -6.06
C PHE A 202 6.43 14.69 -5.07
N MET A 203 6.61 14.98 -3.78
CA MET A 203 6.87 13.96 -2.72
C MET A 203 5.92 14.09 -1.53
N ASP A 204 4.71 14.61 -1.73
CA ASP A 204 3.75 14.81 -0.64
C ASP A 204 3.28 13.48 -0.02
N ASP A 205 2.79 13.55 1.22
CA ASP A 205 2.08 12.45 1.90
C ASP A 205 2.85 11.11 1.98
N GLN A 206 4.18 11.16 2.15
CA GLN A 206 4.98 9.96 2.44
C GLN A 206 4.52 9.25 3.72
N ILE A 207 4.66 7.93 3.72
CA ILE A 207 4.26 7.01 4.78
C ILE A 207 5.52 6.46 5.46
N ASN A 208 5.64 6.63 6.76
CA ASN A 208 6.74 6.09 7.52
C ASN A 208 6.63 4.55 7.58
N PRO A 209 7.61 3.80 7.04
CA PRO A 209 7.55 2.33 7.04
C PRO A 209 7.56 1.75 8.47
N LEU A 210 8.04 2.47 9.49
CA LEU A 210 7.90 2.08 10.89
C LEU A 210 6.43 1.94 11.32
N ALA A 211 5.49 2.65 10.69
CA ALA A 211 4.08 2.46 10.98
C ALA A 211 3.65 0.99 10.77
N PHE A 212 4.20 0.30 9.77
CA PHE A 212 3.84 -1.10 9.51
C PHE A 212 4.45 -2.09 10.49
N SER A 213 5.60 -1.77 11.10
CA SER A 213 6.19 -2.64 12.13
C SER A 213 5.47 -2.54 13.48
N LEU A 214 4.67 -1.49 13.68
CA LEU A 214 3.86 -1.27 14.87
C LEU A 214 2.47 -1.93 14.78
N TYR A 215 2.15 -2.62 13.69
CA TYR A 215 0.89 -3.32 13.54
C TYR A 215 0.77 -4.51 14.50
N VAL A 216 -0.42 -4.64 15.10
CA VAL A 216 -0.83 -5.84 15.85
C VAL A 216 -0.75 -7.05 14.92
N ARG A 217 -0.17 -8.14 15.42
CA ARG A 217 -0.18 -9.43 14.74
C ARG A 217 -1.56 -10.05 14.93
N LEU A 218 -2.40 -9.95 13.91
CA LEU A 218 -3.71 -10.61 13.90
C LEU A 218 -3.51 -12.11 13.76
N ALA A 219 -4.09 -12.85 14.68
CA ALA A 219 -4.04 -14.30 14.73
C ALA A 219 -5.44 -14.87 14.84
N THR A 220 -5.68 -16.02 14.20
CA THR A 220 -6.94 -16.74 14.41
C THR A 220 -6.96 -17.36 15.82
N ALA A 221 -8.15 -17.74 16.28
CA ALA A 221 -8.26 -18.48 17.54
C ALA A 221 -7.42 -19.78 17.53
N GLU A 222 -7.32 -20.43 16.36
CA GLU A 222 -6.51 -21.64 16.18
C GLU A 222 -5.01 -21.34 16.27
N ASP A 223 -4.54 -20.25 15.64
CA ASP A 223 -3.13 -19.85 15.72
C ASP A 223 -2.73 -19.49 17.16
N ILE A 224 -3.58 -18.77 17.89
CA ILE A 224 -3.37 -18.45 19.30
C ILE A 224 -3.28 -19.72 20.14
N GLN A 225 -4.18 -20.68 19.91
CA GLN A 225 -4.16 -21.96 20.61
C GLN A 225 -2.92 -22.79 20.26
N ALA A 226 -2.47 -22.77 19.00
CA ALA A 226 -1.26 -23.45 18.57
C ALA A 226 -0.02 -22.88 19.27
N VAL A 227 0.14 -21.55 19.28
CA VAL A 227 1.27 -20.89 19.96
C VAL A 227 1.19 -21.07 21.48
N LEU A 228 -0.01 -20.99 22.07
CA LEU A 228 -0.19 -21.21 23.50
C LEU A 228 0.15 -22.66 23.88
N ARG A 229 -0.23 -23.65 23.05
CA ARG A 229 0.18 -25.05 23.23
C ARG A 229 1.69 -25.21 23.13
N LEU A 230 2.35 -24.58 22.15
CA LEU A 230 3.80 -24.63 22.00
C LEU A 230 4.54 -24.02 23.21
N LEU A 231 4.04 -22.92 23.76
CA LEU A 231 4.65 -22.24 24.90
C LEU A 231 4.36 -22.96 26.24
N THR A 232 3.24 -23.69 26.34
CA THR A 232 2.84 -24.40 27.57
C THR A 232 3.23 -25.88 27.59
N ARG A 233 3.47 -26.52 26.43
CA ARG A 233 4.00 -27.89 26.34
C ARG A 233 5.50 -27.83 26.04
N GLY A 234 6.32 -27.92 27.09
CA GLY A 234 7.72 -28.28 26.94
C GLY A 234 7.87 -29.79 26.71
N ALA A 235 8.86 -30.21 25.91
CA ALA A 235 9.32 -31.59 25.64
C ALA A 235 8.28 -32.70 25.33
N GLU A 236 6.97 -32.45 25.34
CA GLU A 236 5.92 -33.44 25.01
C GLU A 236 5.48 -33.39 23.53
N LEU A 237 6.35 -32.90 22.64
CA LEU A 237 6.17 -32.96 21.17
C LEU A 237 6.60 -34.32 20.58
N GLU A 238 6.87 -35.31 21.43
CA GLU A 238 7.47 -36.59 21.03
C GLU A 238 6.50 -37.58 20.35
N ASP A 239 5.17 -37.49 20.56
CA ASP A 239 4.27 -38.61 20.19
C ASP A 239 3.38 -38.39 18.95
N ASP A 240 3.26 -37.18 18.39
CA ASP A 240 2.25 -36.87 17.35
C ASP A 240 2.79 -36.25 16.03
N LEU A 241 4.11 -36.09 15.85
CA LEU A 241 4.69 -35.59 14.59
C LEU A 241 5.42 -36.73 13.86
N GLU A 242 4.84 -37.20 12.76
CA GLU A 242 5.46 -38.15 11.83
C GLU A 242 6.84 -37.65 11.37
N ASP A 243 7.79 -38.59 11.26
CA ASP A 243 9.25 -38.50 11.10
C ASP A 243 9.84 -37.63 9.95
N ASP A 244 9.07 -36.78 9.27
CA ASP A 244 9.48 -36.18 7.98
C ASP A 244 9.70 -34.65 7.97
N LEU A 245 9.80 -33.96 9.11
CA LEU A 245 10.13 -32.51 9.14
C LEU A 245 11.56 -32.25 9.64
N GLU A 246 12.36 -31.67 8.75
CA GLU A 246 13.79 -31.37 8.84
C GLU A 246 14.25 -30.61 10.10
N ASP A 247 15.54 -30.81 10.39
CA ASP A 247 16.39 -30.47 11.55
C ASP A 247 16.38 -29.02 12.10
N ASP A 248 15.53 -28.12 11.60
CA ASP A 248 15.57 -26.68 11.92
C ASP A 248 14.86 -26.30 13.25
N LEU A 249 14.10 -27.22 13.86
CA LEU A 249 13.40 -26.98 15.15
C LEU A 249 14.16 -27.47 16.39
N ALA A 250 15.38 -28.00 16.21
CA ALA A 250 16.21 -28.51 17.31
C ALA A 250 16.45 -27.53 18.49
N PRO A 251 16.58 -26.19 18.30
CA PRO A 251 16.81 -25.25 19.41
C PRO A 251 15.59 -25.08 20.35
N LEU A 252 14.37 -25.32 19.86
CA LEU A 252 13.14 -25.20 20.65
C LEU A 252 12.93 -26.39 21.60
N ARG A 253 13.60 -27.52 21.34
CA ARG A 253 13.53 -28.76 22.16
C ARG A 253 14.08 -28.61 23.58
N ALA A 254 14.81 -27.53 23.87
CA ALA A 254 15.49 -27.30 25.15
C ALA A 254 14.82 -26.26 26.07
N LEU A 255 13.70 -25.64 25.64
CA LEU A 255 13.05 -24.60 26.43
C LEU A 255 12.04 -25.21 27.43
N PRO A 256 12.04 -24.78 28.70
CA PRO A 256 11.07 -25.24 29.69
C PRO A 256 9.66 -24.72 29.35
N ALA A 257 8.65 -25.58 29.57
CA ALA A 257 7.24 -25.21 29.51
C ALA A 257 6.97 -23.96 30.35
N LEU A 258 6.37 -22.93 29.76
CA LEU A 258 5.99 -21.72 30.47
C LEU A 258 4.61 -21.89 31.11
N PRO A 259 4.43 -21.46 32.37
CA PRO A 259 3.11 -21.36 32.99
C PRO A 259 2.13 -20.56 32.12
N ALA A 260 0.86 -20.98 32.06
CA ALA A 260 -0.16 -20.38 31.20
C ALA A 260 -0.29 -18.85 31.38
N ASN A 261 -0.15 -18.34 32.61
CA ASN A 261 -0.19 -16.92 32.90
C ASN A 261 1.02 -16.13 32.36
N ILE A 262 2.19 -16.78 32.24
CA ILE A 262 3.39 -16.19 31.62
C ILE A 262 3.23 -16.22 30.10
N THR A 263 2.73 -17.33 29.55
CA THR A 263 2.42 -17.48 28.13
C THR A 263 1.40 -16.44 27.66
N GLU A 264 0.29 -16.25 28.38
CA GLU A 264 -0.71 -15.22 28.07
C GLU A 264 -0.09 -13.81 28.11
N ARG A 265 0.77 -13.53 29.09
CA ARG A 265 1.46 -12.25 29.19
C ARG A 265 2.46 -12.03 28.05
N ILE A 266 3.19 -13.06 27.61
CA ILE A 266 4.07 -12.99 26.44
C ILE A 266 3.25 -12.71 25.18
N MET A 267 2.11 -13.37 25.00
CA MET A 267 1.22 -13.15 23.86
C MET A 267 0.62 -11.74 23.87
N ASP A 268 0.25 -11.22 25.03
CA ASP A 268 -0.25 -9.86 25.19
C ASP A 268 0.84 -8.79 24.97
N GLU A 269 2.07 -9.01 25.48
CA GLU A 269 3.24 -8.16 25.24
C GLU A 269 3.74 -8.23 23.78
N ALA A 270 3.55 -9.38 23.10
CA ALA A 270 3.84 -9.56 21.69
C ALA A 270 2.73 -9.04 20.76
N HIS A 271 1.65 -8.48 21.31
CA HIS A 271 0.48 -8.00 20.58
C HIS A 271 -0.09 -9.04 19.60
N TYR A 272 -0.13 -10.31 20.05
CA TYR A 272 -0.66 -11.43 19.27
C TYR A 272 -2.14 -11.64 19.63
N TRP A 273 -3.03 -10.92 18.94
CA TRP A 273 -4.44 -10.81 19.32
C TRP A 273 -5.36 -11.33 18.21
N GLN A 274 -6.45 -11.98 18.61
CA GLN A 274 -7.62 -12.08 17.76
C GLN A 274 -8.27 -10.70 17.74
N GLY A 275 -8.62 -10.18 16.55
CA GLY A 275 -9.05 -8.79 16.49
C GLY A 275 -9.67 -8.37 15.17
N ILE A 276 -10.24 -7.17 15.20
CA ILE A 276 -10.61 -6.44 13.99
C ILE A 276 -9.63 -5.29 13.81
N HIS A 277 -9.22 -5.09 12.56
CA HIS A 277 -8.40 -3.99 12.11
C HIS A 277 -9.17 -3.17 11.09
N CYS A 278 -9.18 -1.86 11.29
CA CYS A 278 -9.55 -0.89 10.27
C CYS A 278 -8.37 0.04 10.05
N SER A 279 -7.88 0.13 8.81
CA SER A 279 -6.95 1.17 8.40
C SER A 279 -7.59 2.08 7.37
N GLN A 280 -7.19 3.35 7.40
CA GLN A 280 -7.55 4.35 6.41
C GLN A 280 -6.25 4.92 5.86
N ARG A 281 -6.04 4.76 4.54
CA ARG A 281 -4.78 5.07 3.87
C ARG A 281 -4.86 6.17 2.79
N GLN A 282 -5.97 6.91 2.63
CA GLN A 282 -6.05 7.94 1.57
C GLN A 282 -6.89 9.19 1.87
N GLN A 283 -6.44 10.32 1.31
CA GLN A 283 -7.27 11.39 0.76
C GLN A 283 -7.81 10.93 -0.61
N PHE A 284 -9.11 10.68 -0.75
CA PHE A 284 -9.76 10.66 -2.06
C PHE A 284 -11.07 11.45 -2.01
N ASN A 285 -11.19 12.34 -3.00
CA ASN A 285 -12.35 13.09 -3.48
C ASN A 285 -13.53 13.27 -2.51
N GLU A 286 -13.49 14.45 -1.87
CA GLU A 286 -14.54 15.35 -1.37
C GLU A 286 -15.91 14.86 -0.85
N ASP A 287 -16.36 13.61 -0.98
CA ASP A 287 -17.79 13.33 -0.78
C ASP A 287 -18.19 12.10 0.05
N ARG A 288 -17.36 11.69 1.02
CA ARG A 288 -17.85 10.80 2.09
C ARG A 288 -17.53 11.32 3.49
N ARG A 289 -18.57 11.87 4.11
CA ARG A 289 -18.65 12.22 5.54
C ARG A 289 -18.57 10.98 6.43
N VAL A 290 -17.39 10.36 6.57
CA VAL A 290 -16.96 9.72 7.83
C VAL A 290 -15.45 9.92 7.98
N ARG A 291 -15.04 11.03 8.59
CA ARG A 291 -13.64 11.40 8.84
C ARG A 291 -13.03 10.70 10.07
N ALA A 292 -13.62 9.58 10.49
CA ALA A 292 -13.28 8.90 11.71
C ALA A 292 -13.10 7.41 11.43
N LEU A 293 -11.99 6.85 11.91
CA LEU A 293 -11.80 5.40 11.94
C LEU A 293 -12.87 4.81 12.84
N LYS A 294 -13.57 3.80 12.34
CA LYS A 294 -14.69 3.17 13.02
C LYS A 294 -14.60 1.66 12.89
N VAL A 295 -14.71 0.97 14.00
CA VAL A 295 -14.80 -0.48 14.08
C VAL A 295 -16.02 -0.85 14.92
N THR A 296 -16.78 -1.85 14.46
CA THR A 296 -17.85 -2.46 15.24
C THR A 296 -17.31 -3.72 15.89
N VAL A 297 -17.47 -3.87 17.20
CA VAL A 297 -17.10 -5.10 17.92
C VAL A 297 -17.96 -6.24 17.37
N PRO A 298 -17.37 -7.36 16.91
CA PRO A 298 -18.12 -8.39 16.20
C PRO A 298 -19.06 -9.14 17.16
N TRP A 299 -19.92 -9.98 16.60
CA TRP A 299 -20.63 -11.01 17.36
C TRP A 299 -19.85 -12.31 17.25
N MET A 300 -19.71 -13.09 18.33
CA MET A 300 -19.21 -14.46 18.19
C MET A 300 -20.29 -15.33 17.54
N ILE A 301 -19.84 -16.27 16.70
CA ILE A 301 -20.72 -17.19 15.97
C ILE A 301 -21.49 -18.10 16.94
N ASP A 302 -20.96 -18.34 18.15
CA ASP A 302 -21.54 -19.18 19.20
C ASP A 302 -22.44 -18.41 20.20
N GLY A 303 -22.59 -17.09 20.06
CA GLY A 303 -23.37 -16.26 20.98
C GLY A 303 -22.68 -15.99 22.33
N GLY A 304 -21.39 -16.31 22.49
CA GLY A 304 -20.62 -15.98 23.68
C GLY A 304 -20.30 -14.48 23.80
N SER A 305 -19.97 -14.04 25.02
CA SER A 305 -19.62 -12.64 25.30
C SER A 305 -18.19 -12.34 24.86
N ILE A 306 -18.02 -11.42 23.91
CA ILE A 306 -16.71 -10.88 23.56
C ILE A 306 -16.19 -10.01 24.71
N ARG A 307 -14.92 -10.19 25.09
CA ARG A 307 -14.23 -9.26 25.98
C ARG A 307 -13.10 -8.57 25.24
N VAL A 308 -13.16 -7.23 25.17
CA VAL A 308 -12.10 -6.42 24.56
C VAL A 308 -10.86 -6.50 25.45
N LYS A 309 -9.74 -6.93 24.86
CA LYS A 309 -8.43 -7.05 25.51
C LYS A 309 -7.59 -5.80 25.39
N ALA A 310 -7.65 -5.14 24.24
CA ALA A 310 -6.89 -3.94 23.99
C ALA A 310 -7.46 -3.18 22.79
N ILE A 311 -7.23 -1.88 22.76
CA ILE A 311 -7.46 -1.04 21.58
C ILE A 311 -6.15 -0.35 21.23
N GLN A 312 -5.65 -0.58 20.02
CA GLN A 312 -4.46 0.10 19.53
C GLN A 312 -4.85 1.08 18.42
N VAL A 313 -4.37 2.31 18.53
CA VAL A 313 -4.51 3.36 17.53
C VAL A 313 -3.12 3.77 17.10
N LEU A 314 -2.85 3.58 15.81
CA LEU A 314 -1.62 4.03 15.17
C LEU A 314 -1.96 5.18 14.22
N ARG A 315 -1.17 6.23 14.27
CA ARG A 315 -1.40 7.42 13.45
C ARG A 315 -0.08 8.00 12.99
N GLU A 316 -0.07 8.51 11.77
CA GLU A 316 1.05 9.28 11.24
C GLU A 316 0.63 10.72 10.96
N LYS A 317 1.45 11.68 11.37
CA LYS A 317 1.25 13.11 11.14
C LYS A 317 2.12 13.58 9.98
N ASN A 318 1.53 14.32 9.03
CA ASN A 318 2.32 14.96 7.98
C ASN A 318 3.11 16.15 8.54
N LYS A 319 4.42 15.99 8.71
CA LYS A 319 5.37 17.02 9.19
C LYS A 319 5.31 18.34 8.41
N PHE A 320 5.06 18.28 7.10
CA PHE A 320 5.02 19.47 6.23
C PHE A 320 3.76 20.31 6.43
N ARG A 321 2.64 19.68 6.82
CA ARG A 321 1.37 20.36 7.09
C ARG A 321 1.20 20.80 8.55
N THR A 322 1.87 20.15 9.50
CA THR A 322 1.81 20.47 10.94
C THR A 322 2.54 21.74 11.35
N ALA A 323 3.48 22.25 10.53
CA ALA A 323 4.18 23.52 10.79
C ALA A 323 3.26 24.76 10.85
N ARG A 324 2.02 24.66 10.38
CA ARG A 324 1.03 25.76 10.41
C ARG A 324 0.16 25.81 11.69
N SER A 325 0.14 24.78 12.53
CA SER A 325 -0.64 24.79 13.78
C SER A 325 0.26 24.75 15.02
N GLY A 326 0.78 25.91 15.41
CA GLY A 326 1.67 26.09 16.54
C GLY A 326 1.01 26.04 17.93
N SER A 327 0.23 25.00 18.26
CA SER A 327 -0.19 24.78 19.65
C SER A 327 0.21 23.39 20.14
N ALA A 328 1.11 23.36 21.12
CA ALA A 328 1.56 22.16 21.83
C ALA A 328 0.43 21.45 22.64
N ASP A 329 -0.74 22.07 22.76
CA ASP A 329 -1.91 21.56 23.50
C ASP A 329 -2.83 20.59 22.73
N ASP A 330 -2.50 20.25 21.46
CA ASP A 330 -3.35 19.39 20.62
C ASP A 330 -2.88 17.93 20.50
N ASN A 331 -1.94 17.51 21.34
CA ASN A 331 -1.48 16.12 21.41
C ASN A 331 -2.49 15.25 22.18
N GLY A 332 -3.44 14.66 21.47
CA GLY A 332 -4.33 13.66 22.02
C GLY A 332 -5.37 13.15 21.03
N LEU A 333 -5.70 11.87 21.17
CA LEU A 333 -6.75 11.21 20.40
C LEU A 333 -8.02 11.13 21.25
N THR A 334 -9.18 11.38 20.63
CA THR A 334 -10.46 11.19 21.31
C THR A 334 -11.04 9.85 20.87
N LEU A 335 -11.08 8.90 21.81
CA LEU A 335 -11.74 7.63 21.64
C LEU A 335 -13.20 7.77 22.07
N ILE A 336 -14.12 7.43 21.18
CA ILE A 336 -15.56 7.52 21.36
C ILE A 336 -16.11 6.10 21.26
N VAL A 337 -16.83 5.68 22.29
CA VAL A 337 -17.55 4.41 22.33
C VAL A 337 -19.04 4.71 22.27
N GLU A 338 -19.70 4.16 21.27
CA GLU A 338 -21.14 4.24 21.06
C GLU A 338 -21.74 2.84 21.16
N ASP A 339 -22.97 2.73 21.66
CA ASP A 339 -23.68 1.44 21.66
C ASP A 339 -24.22 1.07 20.27
N GLU A 340 -24.91 -0.07 20.19
CA GLU A 340 -25.53 -0.59 18.96
C GLU A 340 -26.57 0.36 18.33
N TYR A 341 -27.15 1.28 19.12
CA TYR A 341 -28.11 2.29 18.67
C TYR A 341 -27.45 3.64 18.35
N GLY A 342 -26.12 3.75 18.51
CA GLY A 342 -25.36 4.97 18.28
C GLY A 342 -25.39 5.97 19.44
N ALA A 343 -25.85 5.58 20.63
CA ALA A 343 -25.80 6.45 21.81
C ALA A 343 -24.39 6.47 22.40
N LEU A 344 -23.90 7.66 22.75
CA LEU A 344 -22.59 7.84 23.37
C LEU A 344 -22.56 7.19 24.75
N ARG A 345 -21.62 6.26 24.96
CA ARG A 345 -21.39 5.58 26.23
C ARG A 345 -20.16 6.11 26.95
N HIS A 346 -19.05 6.20 26.22
CA HIS A 346 -17.79 6.68 26.77
C HIS A 346 -17.08 7.60 25.78
N GLU A 347 -16.52 8.69 26.27
CA GLU A 347 -15.63 9.59 25.52
C GLU A 347 -14.37 9.81 26.36
N VAL A 348 -13.24 9.32 25.87
CA VAL A 348 -11.96 9.38 26.58
C VAL A 348 -10.94 10.08 25.70
N VAL A 349 -10.31 11.11 26.25
CA VAL A 349 -9.14 11.75 25.64
C VAL A 349 -7.92 10.99 26.11
N VAL A 350 -7.16 10.45 25.17
CA VAL A 350 -5.96 9.67 25.45
C VAL A 350 -4.74 10.46 24.98
N PRO A 351 -3.72 10.63 25.83
CA PRO A 351 -2.46 11.22 25.40
C PRO A 351 -1.81 10.31 24.35
N SER A 352 -1.36 10.89 23.25
CA SER A 352 -0.60 10.16 22.24
C SER A 352 0.83 9.94 22.71
N THR A 353 1.35 8.71 22.59
CA THR A 353 2.78 8.44 22.75
C THR A 353 3.44 8.50 21.37
N PHE A 354 4.44 9.37 21.22
CA PHE A 354 5.21 9.43 19.99
C PHE A 354 6.23 8.30 19.96
N VAL A 355 6.19 7.49 18.91
CA VAL A 355 7.21 6.47 18.63
C VAL A 355 8.40 7.13 17.94
N ASP A 356 8.14 8.12 17.09
CA ASP A 356 9.13 8.98 16.47
C ASP A 356 8.54 10.39 16.23
N SER A 357 9.22 11.22 15.45
CA SER A 357 8.81 12.61 15.17
C SER A 357 7.50 12.78 14.38
N VAL A 358 6.95 11.73 13.77
CA VAL A 358 5.70 11.75 12.96
C VAL A 358 4.71 10.66 13.36
N THR A 359 5.16 9.59 14.00
CA THR A 359 4.35 8.41 14.34
C THR A 359 3.86 8.48 15.79
N GLU A 360 2.54 8.43 15.96
CA GLU A 360 1.86 8.30 17.24
C GLU A 360 1.28 6.89 17.39
N LEU A 361 1.58 6.25 18.52
CA LEU A 361 1.01 4.97 18.90
C LEU A 361 0.34 5.09 20.26
N VAL A 362 -0.90 4.62 20.34
CA VAL A 362 -1.66 4.54 21.57
C VAL A 362 -2.18 3.11 21.73
N THR A 363 -1.81 2.45 22.81
CA THR A 363 -2.35 1.14 23.18
C THR A 363 -3.10 1.27 24.50
N LEU A 364 -4.40 0.98 24.47
CA LEU A 364 -5.28 1.03 25.63
C LEU A 364 -5.58 -0.38 26.13
N PHE A 365 -5.33 -0.62 27.41
CA PHE A 365 -5.69 -1.87 28.08
C PHE A 365 -6.85 -1.65 29.05
N PRO A 366 -7.76 -2.63 29.24
CA PRO A 366 -8.86 -2.56 30.21
C PRO A 366 -8.42 -2.35 31.66
N ALA A 367 -7.19 -2.71 32.01
CA ALA A 367 -6.60 -2.44 33.32
C ALA A 367 -6.37 -0.94 33.57
N SER A 368 -6.01 -0.20 32.51
CA SER A 368 -5.77 1.25 32.56
C SER A 368 -7.03 2.06 32.24
N HIS A 369 -8.02 1.44 31.58
CA HIS A 369 -9.28 2.06 31.18
C HIS A 369 -10.46 1.12 31.45
N PRO A 370 -11.09 1.20 32.64
CA PRO A 370 -12.22 0.34 33.01
C PRO A 370 -13.41 0.42 32.06
N SER A 371 -13.60 1.54 31.35
CA SER A 371 -14.62 1.71 30.32
C SER A 371 -14.51 0.73 29.16
N LEU A 372 -13.33 0.12 28.95
CA LEU A 372 -13.14 -0.94 27.95
C LEU A 372 -13.64 -2.31 28.42
N GLN A 373 -13.81 -2.52 29.73
CA GLN A 373 -14.37 -3.77 30.28
C GLN A 373 -15.87 -3.90 30.00
N GLU A 374 -16.54 -2.77 29.73
CA GLU A 374 -17.97 -2.68 29.44
C GLU A 374 -18.29 -2.78 27.94
N LEU A 375 -17.27 -2.94 27.07
CA LEU A 375 -17.48 -3.08 25.63
C LEU A 375 -18.11 -4.45 25.32
N HIS A 376 -19.23 -4.43 24.62
CA HIS A 376 -19.97 -5.62 24.20
C HIS A 376 -20.07 -5.72 22.67
N ALA A 377 -20.45 -6.90 22.19
CA ALA A 377 -20.74 -7.14 20.77
C ALA A 377 -21.75 -6.12 20.22
N GLY A 378 -21.55 -5.66 18.98
CA GLY A 378 -22.38 -4.66 18.33
C GLY A 378 -22.08 -3.20 18.69
N TRP A 379 -21.31 -2.94 19.75
CA TRP A 379 -20.87 -1.58 20.08
C TRP A 379 -19.82 -1.08 19.09
N GLN A 380 -19.76 0.24 18.93
CA GLN A 380 -18.92 0.90 17.96
C GLN A 380 -17.83 1.69 18.66
N VAL A 381 -16.58 1.47 18.24
CA VAL A 381 -15.44 2.27 18.67
C VAL A 381 -15.05 3.17 17.51
N ARG A 382 -14.95 4.46 17.80
CA ARG A 382 -14.60 5.50 16.85
C ARG A 382 -13.43 6.32 17.38
N VAL A 383 -12.44 6.57 16.54
CA VAL A 383 -11.33 7.48 16.85
C VAL A 383 -11.51 8.77 16.08
N ARG A 384 -11.51 9.89 16.81
CA ARG A 384 -11.58 11.24 16.22
C ARG A 384 -10.29 12.01 16.53
N PRO A 385 -9.62 12.57 15.50
CA PRO A 385 -8.54 13.54 15.72
C PRO A 385 -9.12 14.86 16.28
N ARG A 386 -8.34 15.61 17.07
CA ARG A 386 -8.73 16.97 17.46
C ARG A 386 -8.73 17.91 16.25
N LYS A 387 -9.48 19.03 16.36
CA LYS A 387 -9.88 19.92 15.24
C LYS A 387 -8.72 20.48 14.41
N SER A 388 -7.51 20.52 14.95
CA SER A 388 -6.26 21.02 14.31
C SER A 388 -5.61 20.01 13.36
N ASP A 389 -6.01 18.75 13.44
CA ASP A 389 -5.18 17.62 13.03
C ASP A 389 -5.80 16.89 11.80
N ARG A 390 -6.18 17.70 10.81
CA ARG A 390 -6.94 17.27 9.61
C ARG A 390 -6.10 16.50 8.59
N ASP A 391 -4.78 16.51 8.73
CA ASP A 391 -3.81 16.10 7.73
C ASP A 391 -2.93 14.93 8.20
N ALA A 392 -3.56 13.84 8.67
CA ALA A 392 -2.85 12.59 8.91
C ALA A 392 -3.13 11.63 7.73
N PRO A 393 -2.12 11.32 6.89
CA PRO A 393 -2.29 10.50 5.70
C PRO A 393 -2.64 9.05 6.06
N PHE A 394 -2.13 8.58 7.20
CA PHE A 394 -2.30 7.22 7.65
C PHE A 394 -2.87 7.15 9.07
N ARG A 395 -3.90 6.30 9.23
CA ARG A 395 -4.44 5.95 10.53
C ARG A 395 -4.86 4.48 10.56
N SER A 396 -4.65 3.83 11.68
CA SER A 396 -5.13 2.48 11.94
C SER A 396 -5.73 2.36 13.34
N LEU A 397 -6.81 1.59 13.44
CA LEU A 397 -7.52 1.23 14.65
C LEU A 397 -7.64 -0.29 14.72
N TYR A 398 -7.10 -0.86 15.79
CA TYR A 398 -7.18 -2.26 16.13
C TYR A 398 -7.97 -2.45 17.42
N ILE A 399 -8.82 -3.47 17.44
CA ILE A 399 -9.49 -3.94 18.65
C ILE A 399 -9.17 -5.42 18.80
N GLY A 400 -8.39 -5.75 19.82
CA GLY A 400 -8.11 -7.13 20.23
C GLY A 400 -9.19 -7.63 21.19
N TYR A 401 -9.59 -8.88 21.06
CA TYR A 401 -10.57 -9.52 21.92
C TYR A 401 -10.23 -10.99 22.21
N THR A 402 -10.90 -11.55 23.22
CA THR A 402 -10.94 -12.98 23.55
C THR A 402 -12.35 -13.49 23.66
#